data_AF-A0A359G4N7-F1
#
_entry.id   AF-A0A359G4N7-F1
#
_cell.length_a   1.000
_cell.length_b   1.000
_cell.length_c   1.000
_cell.angle_alpha   90.00
_cell.angle_beta   90.00
_cell.angle_gamma   90.00
#
_symmetry.space_group_name_H-M   'P 1'
#
loop_
_entity.id
_entity.type
_entity.pdbx_description
1 polymer ?
#
loop_
_entity_poly.entity_id
_entity_poly.type
_entity_poly.pdbx_seq_one_letter_code
_entity_poly.pdbx_strand_id
1 'polypeptide(L)'
;MEANLIELAKACPEAIISVKVGDLIEANEALVAKTKEQLEQIITDQSVETYPSREKVAELLDVDLSTLWRWAKRGLLVPVEVGGKRRYKMSDVRRMLNNGRAAL
;
A
#
# COMPACT_ATOMS: atom_id res chain seq x y z
N MET A 1 -1.35 4.44 -33.18
CA MET A 1 -1.04 5.81 -32.71
C MET A 1 -1.81 6.00 -31.42
N GLU A 2 -1.18 5.69 -30.28
CA GLU A 2 -1.76 6.04 -28.98
C GLU A 2 -1.55 7.55 -28.78
N ALA A 3 -2.56 8.34 -29.14
CA ALA A 3 -2.53 9.77 -28.90
C ALA A 3 -2.70 10.00 -27.39
N ASN A 4 -1.61 10.31 -26.69
CA ASN A 4 -1.65 10.73 -25.29
C ASN A 4 -2.37 12.09 -25.20
N LEU A 5 -3.68 12.07 -24.96
CA LEU A 5 -4.50 13.26 -24.72
C LEU A 5 -3.91 14.17 -23.62
N ILE A 6 -3.18 13.59 -22.67
CA ILE A 6 -2.48 14.31 -21.60
C ILE A 6 -1.32 15.16 -22.16
N GLU A 7 -0.60 14.68 -23.17
CA GLU A 7 0.49 15.43 -23.79
C GLU A 7 -0.06 16.57 -24.66
N LEU A 8 -1.17 16.34 -25.37
CA LEU A 8 -1.86 17.37 -26.14
C LEU A 8 -2.47 18.46 -25.24
N ALA A 9 -3.05 18.09 -24.10
CA ALA A 9 -3.56 19.04 -23.11
C ALA A 9 -2.44 19.90 -22.49
N LYS A 10 -1.24 19.34 -22.31
CA LYS A 10 -0.06 20.09 -21.83
C LYS A 10 0.55 21.00 -22.89
N ALA A 11 0.56 20.56 -24.15
CA ALA A 11 1.11 21.33 -25.27
C ALA A 11 0.18 22.47 -25.72
N CYS A 12 -1.14 22.28 -25.62
CA CYS A 12 -2.14 23.24 -26.05
C CYS A 12 -3.19 23.47 -24.94
N PRO A 13 -2.89 24.28 -23.91
CA PRO A 13 -3.78 24.50 -22.76
C PRO A 13 -5.11 25.20 -23.11
N GLU A 14 -5.19 25.89 -24.26
CA GLU A 14 -6.38 26.63 -24.73
C GLU A 14 -7.20 25.83 -25.77
N ALA A 15 -6.87 24.57 -26.04
CA ALA A 15 -7.54 23.79 -27.08
C ALA A 15 -8.94 23.32 -26.62
N ILE A 16 -9.97 23.69 -27.38
CA ILE A 16 -11.33 23.18 -27.20
C ILE A 16 -11.53 21.97 -28.12
N ILE A 17 -11.69 20.79 -27.51
CA ILE A 17 -11.92 19.55 -28.23
C ILE A 17 -13.40 19.20 -28.13
N SER A 18 -14.11 19.13 -29.26
CA SER A 18 -15.49 18.63 -29.27
C SER A 18 -15.47 17.10 -29.21
N VAL A 19 -15.94 16.54 -28.10
CA VAL A 19 -16.07 15.09 -27.90
C VAL A 19 -17.54 14.75 -27.75
N LYS A 20 -17.95 13.57 -28.24
CA LYS A 20 -19.32 13.09 -28.02
C LYS A 20 -19.52 12.74 -26.54
N VAL A 21 -20.73 12.97 -26.04
CA VAL A 21 -21.07 12.69 -24.64
C VAL A 21 -20.93 11.20 -24.31
N GLY A 22 -21.20 10.29 -25.26
CA GLY A 22 -21.01 8.85 -25.08
C GLY A 22 -19.55 8.47 -24.85
N ASP A 23 -18.64 9.01 -25.66
CA ASP A 23 -17.19 8.75 -25.55
C ASP A 23 -16.62 9.26 -24.21
N LEU A 24 -17.18 10.35 -23.66
CA LEU A 24 -16.84 10.87 -22.34
C LEU A 24 -17.26 9.94 -21.20
N ILE A 25 -18.42 9.29 -21.32
CA ILE A 25 -18.91 8.32 -20.33
C ILE A 25 -18.04 7.07 -20.37
N GLU A 26 -17.75 6.53 -21.55
CA GLU A 26 -16.87 5.37 -21.72
C GLU A 26 -15.45 5.64 -21.17
N ALA A 27 -14.91 6.82 -21.43
CA ALA A 27 -13.61 7.22 -20.90
C ALA A 27 -13.62 7.33 -19.35
N ASN A 28 -14.68 7.89 -18.77
CA ASN A 28 -14.85 7.97 -17.32
C ASN A 28 -15.01 6.59 -16.67
N GLU A 29 -15.82 5.72 -17.26
CA GLU A 29 -16.00 4.35 -16.78
C GLU A 29 -14.69 3.55 -16.87
N ALA A 30 -13.94 3.70 -17.96
CA ALA A 30 -12.62 3.09 -18.12
C ALA A 30 -11.60 3.65 -17.12
N LEU A 31 -11.64 4.95 -16.81
CA LEU A 31 -10.80 5.58 -15.78
C LEU A 31 -11.14 5.07 -14.38
N VAL A 32 -12.43 5.00 -14.05
CA VAL A 32 -12.92 4.49 -12.76
C VAL A 32 -12.60 3.00 -12.61
N ALA A 33 -12.77 2.20 -13.66
CA ALA A 33 -12.42 0.78 -13.65
C ALA A 33 -10.91 0.57 -13.46
N LYS A 34 -10.06 1.28 -14.22
CA LYS A 34 -8.59 1.22 -14.05
C LYS A 34 -8.14 1.67 -12.67
N THR A 35 -8.79 2.70 -12.11
CA THR A 35 -8.46 3.19 -10.76
C THR A 35 -8.90 2.19 -9.68
N LYS A 36 -10.05 1.52 -9.86
CA LYS A 36 -10.49 0.43 -8.97
C LYS A 36 -9.53 -0.76 -9.04
N GLU A 37 -9.09 -1.17 -10.22
CA GLU A 37 -8.11 -2.26 -10.40
C GLU A 37 -6.76 -1.92 -9.73
N GLN A 38 -6.30 -0.68 -9.83
CA GLN A 38 -5.09 -0.23 -9.13
C GLN A 38 -5.24 -0.23 -7.60
N LEU A 39 -6.42 0.11 -7.09
CA LEU A 39 -6.72 0.05 -5.65
C LEU A 39 -6.86 -1.40 -5.15
N GLU A 40 -7.46 -2.28 -5.93
CA GLU A 40 -7.61 -3.70 -5.61
C GLU A 40 -6.28 -4.46 -5.61
N GLN A 41 -5.34 -4.07 -6.48
CA GLN A 41 -3.97 -4.63 -6.44
C GLN A 41 -3.21 -4.21 -5.17
N ILE A 42 -3.40 -2.98 -4.69
CA ILE A 42 -2.81 -2.52 -3.41
C ILE A 42 -3.43 -3.26 -2.22
N ILE A 43 -4.70 -3.65 -2.31
CA ILE A 43 -5.41 -4.39 -1.24
C ILE A 43 -5.08 -5.89 -1.28
N THR A 44 -4.89 -6.48 -2.46
CA THR A 44 -4.63 -7.92 -2.61
C THR A 44 -3.22 -8.30 -2.16
N ASP A 45 -2.21 -7.45 -2.37
CA ASP A 45 -0.86 -7.67 -1.81
C ASP A 45 -0.79 -7.51 -0.28
N GLN A 46 -1.83 -6.95 0.33
CA GLN A 46 -1.95 -6.90 1.79
C GLN A 46 -2.54 -8.19 2.39
N SER A 47 -3.10 -9.08 1.57
CA SER A 47 -3.81 -10.29 2.01
C SER A 47 -2.92 -11.51 2.28
N VAL A 48 -1.65 -11.49 1.82
CA VAL A 48 -0.68 -12.54 2.17
C VAL A 48 -0.03 -12.17 3.50
N GLU A 49 -0.62 -12.67 4.60
CA GLU A 49 -0.04 -12.56 5.94
C GLU A 49 1.36 -13.19 5.92
N THR A 50 2.37 -12.33 5.83
CA THR A 50 3.77 -12.73 5.79
C THR A 50 4.32 -12.75 7.21
N TYR A 51 5.18 -13.72 7.49
CA TYR A 51 5.85 -13.86 8.78
C TYR A 51 7.33 -13.50 8.64
N PRO A 52 7.72 -12.21 8.73
CA PRO A 52 9.13 -11.83 8.77
C PRO A 52 9.85 -12.32 10.04
N SER A 53 11.16 -12.49 9.95
CA SER A 53 12.04 -12.76 11.09
C SER A 53 12.17 -11.54 12.00
N ARG A 54 12.61 -11.74 13.24
CA ARG A 54 12.86 -10.66 14.21
C ARG A 54 13.80 -9.56 13.67
N GLU A 55 14.80 -9.94 12.88
CA GLU A 55 15.78 -9.02 12.30
C GLU A 55 15.10 -8.15 11.24
N LYS A 56 14.29 -8.76 10.37
CA LYS A 56 13.60 -8.01 9.33
C LYS A 56 12.57 -7.02 9.90
N VAL A 57 11.92 -7.40 11.00
CA VAL A 57 10.97 -6.53 11.70
C VAL A 57 11.68 -5.37 12.41
N ALA A 58 12.85 -5.63 13.01
CA ALA A 58 13.69 -4.60 13.60
C ALA A 58 14.13 -3.56 12.56
N GLU A 59 14.54 -4.00 11.37
CA GLU A 59 14.84 -3.12 10.23
C GLU A 59 13.60 -2.30 9.78
N LEU A 60 12.44 -2.96 9.64
CA LEU A 60 11.21 -2.31 9.17
C LEU A 60 10.69 -1.22 10.13
N LEU A 61 10.90 -1.41 11.43
CA LEU A 61 10.44 -0.50 12.47
C LEU A 61 11.53 0.48 12.93
N ASP A 62 12.74 0.36 12.39
CA ASP A 62 13.94 1.11 12.80
C ASP A 62 14.18 1.05 14.33
N VAL A 63 14.11 -0.17 14.89
CA VAL A 63 14.31 -0.42 16.33
C VAL A 63 15.32 -1.53 16.60
N ASP A 64 15.99 -1.47 17.74
CA ASP A 64 16.88 -2.54 18.19
C ASP A 64 16.12 -3.84 18.57
N LEU A 65 16.79 -4.99 18.42
CA LEU A 65 16.26 -6.31 18.81
C LEU A 65 15.86 -6.38 20.28
N SER A 66 16.54 -5.65 21.16
CA SER A 66 16.21 -5.58 22.59
C SER A 66 14.88 -4.87 22.82
N THR A 67 14.55 -3.87 22.01
CA THR A 67 13.25 -3.16 22.04
C THR A 67 12.13 -4.09 21.59
N LEU A 68 12.37 -4.86 20.52
CA LEU A 68 11.44 -5.88 20.04
C LEU A 68 11.15 -6.94 21.12
N TRP A 69 12.18 -7.37 21.86
CA TRP A 69 12.00 -8.30 22.99
C TRP A 69 11.19 -7.70 24.14
N ARG A 70 11.41 -6.42 24.47
CA ARG A 70 10.58 -5.71 25.46
C ARG A 70 9.13 -5.62 25.01
N TRP A 71 8.87 -5.37 23.74
CA TRP A 71 7.51 -5.34 23.18
C TRP A 71 6.83 -6.69 23.23
N ALA A 72 7.56 -7.78 22.96
CA ALA A 72 7.06 -9.14 23.15
C ALA A 72 6.68 -9.40 24.62
N LYS A 73 7.50 -8.96 25.57
CA LYS A 73 7.21 -9.09 27.02
C LYS A 73 6.01 -8.24 27.46
N ARG A 74 5.81 -7.08 26.83
CA ARG A 74 4.68 -6.16 27.11
C ARG A 74 3.39 -6.51 26.35
N GLY A 75 3.43 -7.48 25.44
CA GLY A 75 2.27 -7.86 24.61
C GLY A 75 1.94 -6.89 23.48
N LEU A 76 2.86 -5.97 23.13
CA LEU A 76 2.66 -4.99 22.04
C LEU A 76 2.85 -5.65 20.67
N LEU A 77 3.88 -6.48 20.54
CA LEU A 77 4.17 -7.22 19.32
C LEU A 77 4.52 -8.67 19.72
N VAL A 78 3.58 -9.58 19.52
CA VAL A 78 3.69 -10.95 20.01
C VAL A 78 4.34 -11.84 18.95
N PRO A 79 5.47 -12.52 19.24
CA PRO A 79 6.07 -13.45 18.29
C PRO A 79 5.21 -14.71 18.19
N VAL A 80 5.07 -15.21 16.96
CA VAL A 80 4.48 -16.51 16.64
C VAL A 80 5.59 -17.49 16.29
N GLU A 81 5.49 -18.72 16.77
CA GLU A 81 6.44 -19.77 16.40
C GLU A 81 6.02 -20.40 15.07
N VAL A 82 6.86 -20.26 14.05
CA VAL A 82 6.61 -20.83 12.72
C VAL A 82 7.83 -21.69 12.36
N GLY A 83 7.69 -23.01 12.43
CA GLY A 83 8.78 -23.96 12.17
C GLY A 83 9.96 -23.82 13.16
N GLY A 84 9.67 -23.65 14.45
CA GLY A 84 10.68 -23.53 15.52
C GLY A 84 11.45 -22.21 15.55
N LYS A 85 11.12 -21.25 14.68
CA LYS A 85 11.68 -19.90 14.68
C LYS A 85 10.62 -18.88 15.08
N ARG A 86 11.01 -17.93 15.93
CA ARG A 86 10.16 -16.80 16.31
C ARG A 86 10.03 -15.83 15.13
N ARG A 87 8.81 -15.63 14.68
CA ARG A 87 8.43 -14.69 13.62
C ARG A 87 7.34 -13.75 14.10
N TYR A 88 7.08 -12.68 13.38
CA TYR A 88 6.01 -11.74 13.72
C TYR A 88 5.03 -11.63 12.57
N LYS A 89 3.77 -11.31 12.88
CA LYS A 89 2.74 -11.04 11.87
C LYS A 89 3.00 -9.69 11.23
N MET A 90 3.06 -9.66 9.90
CA MET A 90 3.23 -8.40 9.18
C MET A 90 2.03 -7.46 9.40
N SER A 91 0.83 -7.99 9.63
CA SER A 91 -0.34 -7.19 10.01
C SER A 91 -0.16 -6.44 11.33
N ASP A 92 0.41 -7.10 12.36
CA ASP A 92 0.71 -6.45 13.64
C ASP A 92 1.79 -5.38 13.51
N VAL A 93 2.83 -5.65 12.71
CA VAL A 93 3.91 -4.69 12.41
C VAL A 93 3.36 -3.46 11.67
N ARG A 94 2.51 -3.67 10.66
CA ARG A 94 1.83 -2.58 9.92
C ARG A 94 0.90 -1.78 10.83
N ARG A 95 0.16 -2.43 11.73
CA ARG A 95 -0.67 -1.72 12.73
C ARG A 95 0.19 -0.81 13.60
N MET A 96 1.37 -1.24 14.03
CA MET A 96 2.28 -0.39 14.79
C MET A 96 2.79 0.81 14.00
N LEU A 97 3.14 0.61 12.71
CA LEU A 97 3.54 1.71 11.81
C LEU A 97 2.41 2.73 11.60
N ASN A 98 1.16 2.25 11.48
CA ASN A 98 0.01 3.11 11.25
C ASN A 98 -0.43 3.84 12.52
N ASN A 99 -0.37 3.18 13.69
CA ASN A 99 -0.73 3.80 14.97
C ASN A 99 0.24 4.91 15.39
N GLY A 100 1.51 4.89 14.95
CA GLY A 100 2.46 5.97 15.18
C GLY A 100 2.22 7.21 14.30
N ARG A 101 1.45 7.07 13.21
CA ARG A 101 1.18 8.14 12.22
C ARG A 101 -0.07 8.98 12.52
N ALA A 102 -0.88 8.60 13.50
CA ALA A 102 -2.11 9.31 13.89
C ALA A 102 -1.86 10.46 14.89
N ALA A 103 -0.61 10.88 15.11
CA ALA A 103 -0.22 11.89 16.11
C ALA A 103 0.49 13.12 15.51
N LEU A 104 0.25 13.44 14.23
CA LEU A 104 0.64 14.70 13.58
C LEU A 104 -0.56 15.28 12.83
#